data_AF-A0A8H3C6T7-F1
#
_entry.id   AF-A0A8H3C6T7-F1
#
_cell.length_a   1.000
_cell.length_b   1.000
_cell.length_c   1.000
_cell.angle_alpha   90.00
_cell.angle_beta   90.00
_cell.angle_gamma   90.00
#
_symmetry.space_group_name_H-M   'P 1'
#
loop_
_entity.id
_entity.type
_entity.pdbx_description
1 polymer ?
#
loop_
_entity_poly.entity_id
_entity_poly.type
_entity_poly.pdbx_seq_one_letter_code
_entity_poly.pdbx_strand_id
1 'polypeptide(L)'
;MSIKPIPAVFHAASMSIMAYGFMSLGTITADEWISKQTGGHWQFLTILGLAAAWITIALSLLGDLFPSFQTAAWITIALSLLGDLFPSFQSINGIKRSLLMISLPVSVIVSGIYWTLMLAFPHLILPPVEAPLEPVEPSSAPEAPQFYRIPLKMDLALHLAPSASLILDFFVLERKYTTRQLKTQAPFLAALAAASYATWAEYCASKNGAFPYPFLTISPFHIRVVIYGVTTLLAYLSLLGLNSVHPRRALATGVDAIQKPLSPKAFSN
;
A
#
# COMPACT_ATOMS: atom_id res chain seq x y z
N MET A 1 0.88 18.72 -24.87
CA MET A 1 0.37 17.34 -24.82
C MET A 1 -1.04 17.36 -24.25
N SER A 2 -1.94 16.54 -24.77
CA SER A 2 -3.35 16.47 -24.33
C SER A 2 -3.51 15.65 -23.05
N ILE A 3 -4.52 15.98 -22.24
CA ILE A 3 -4.95 15.23 -21.05
C ILE A 3 -5.33 13.80 -21.45
N LYS A 4 -5.08 12.83 -20.56
CA LYS A 4 -5.47 11.43 -20.75
C LYS A 4 -6.73 11.12 -19.92
N PRO A 5 -7.94 11.23 -20.49
CA PRO A 5 -9.16 11.17 -19.69
C PRO A 5 -9.41 9.80 -19.06
N ILE A 6 -9.09 8.69 -19.77
CA ILE A 6 -9.36 7.33 -19.26
C ILE A 6 -8.50 7.01 -18.02
N PRO A 7 -7.15 7.13 -18.05
CA PRO A 7 -6.31 7.01 -16.86
C PRO A 7 -6.73 7.94 -15.72
N ALA A 8 -7.02 9.22 -16.01
CA ALA A 8 -7.43 10.18 -15.00
C ALA A 8 -8.73 9.77 -14.27
N VAL A 9 -9.74 9.29 -15.00
CA VAL A 9 -10.99 8.79 -14.39
C VAL A 9 -10.73 7.56 -13.53
N PHE A 10 -9.89 6.62 -14.00
CA PHE A 10 -9.53 5.44 -13.23
C PHE A 10 -8.80 5.78 -11.93
N HIS A 11 -7.81 6.66 -11.97
CA HIS A 11 -7.08 7.08 -10.78
C HIS A 11 -7.96 7.87 -9.81
N ALA A 12 -8.79 8.79 -10.32
CA ALA A 12 -9.75 9.54 -9.49
C ALA A 12 -10.74 8.61 -8.78
N ALA A 13 -11.33 7.65 -9.50
CA ALA A 13 -12.24 6.67 -8.92
C ALA A 13 -11.54 5.80 -7.85
N SER A 14 -10.32 5.32 -8.14
CA SER A 14 -9.51 4.55 -7.20
C SER A 14 -9.23 5.33 -5.91
N MET A 15 -8.84 6.60 -6.03
CA MET A 15 -8.62 7.49 -4.89
C MET A 15 -9.89 7.72 -4.09
N SER A 16 -11.03 7.95 -4.76
CA SER A 16 -12.31 8.16 -4.09
C SER A 16 -12.75 6.94 -3.28
N ILE A 17 -12.57 5.72 -3.80
CA ILE A 17 -12.90 4.48 -3.07
C ILE A 17 -12.00 4.31 -1.85
N MET A 18 -10.69 4.50 -2.00
CA MET A 18 -9.74 4.42 -0.88
C MET A 18 -10.02 5.49 0.19
N ALA A 19 -10.30 6.72 -0.23
CA ALA A 19 -10.67 7.81 0.67
C ALA A 19 -11.98 7.51 1.40
N TYR A 20 -12.98 6.95 0.72
CA TYR A 20 -14.21 6.49 1.35
C TYR A 20 -13.93 5.45 2.45
N GLY A 21 -13.08 4.46 2.18
CA GLY A 21 -12.68 3.47 3.17
C GLY A 21 -12.05 4.11 4.42
N PHE A 22 -11.11 5.03 4.23
CA PHE A 22 -10.46 5.76 5.32
C PHE A 22 -11.43 6.63 6.12
N MET A 23 -12.24 7.45 5.44
CA MET A 23 -13.20 8.34 6.11
C MET A 23 -14.30 7.56 6.85
N SER A 24 -14.61 6.34 6.43
CA SER A 24 -15.58 5.47 7.10
C SER A 24 -15.08 4.92 8.44
N LEU A 25 -13.78 5.02 8.75
CA LEU A 25 -13.23 4.62 10.06
C LEU A 25 -13.82 5.41 11.22
N GLY A 26 -14.25 6.65 11.01
CA GLY A 26 -14.93 7.43 12.05
C GLY A 26 -16.35 6.95 12.37
N THR A 27 -16.87 5.96 11.64
CA THR A 27 -18.26 5.47 11.81
C THR A 27 -18.34 4.10 12.48
N ILE A 28 -17.20 3.46 12.74
CA ILE A 28 -17.16 2.16 13.41
C ILE A 28 -17.28 2.33 14.92
N THR A 29 -17.92 1.38 15.61
CA THR A 29 -18.13 1.48 17.07
C THR A 29 -16.81 1.50 17.84
N ALA A 30 -15.77 0.86 17.32
CA ALA A 30 -14.44 0.85 17.91
C ALA A 30 -13.65 2.16 17.68
N ASP A 31 -14.17 3.13 16.90
CA ASP A 31 -13.45 4.37 16.58
C ASP A 31 -13.00 5.13 17.83
N GLU A 32 -13.91 5.35 18.78
CA GLU A 32 -13.58 6.11 19.99
C GLU A 32 -12.45 5.46 20.80
N TRP A 33 -12.46 4.13 20.89
CA TRP A 33 -11.42 3.38 21.58
C TRP A 33 -10.10 3.41 20.80
N ILE A 34 -10.11 3.17 19.49
CA ILE A 34 -8.92 3.18 18.63
C ILE A 34 -8.30 4.58 18.61
N SER A 35 -9.10 5.62 18.41
CA SER A 35 -8.64 7.01 18.26
C SER A 35 -8.01 7.59 19.52
N LYS A 36 -8.30 7.05 20.70
CA LYS A 36 -7.65 7.42 21.97
C LYS A 36 -6.29 6.75 22.18
N GLN A 37 -5.95 5.73 21.40
CA GLN A 37 -4.67 5.03 21.52
C GLN A 37 -3.53 5.82 20.87
N THR A 38 -2.31 5.52 21.32
CA THR A 38 -1.10 6.01 20.65
C THR A 38 -1.10 5.51 19.20
N GLY A 39 -1.11 6.46 18.26
CA GLY A 39 -1.16 6.19 16.83
C GLY A 39 -2.57 6.09 16.23
N GLY A 40 -3.64 6.04 17.04
CA GLY A 40 -5.02 6.01 16.51
C GLY A 40 -5.24 4.89 15.48
N HIS A 41 -5.93 5.19 14.38
CA HIS A 41 -6.03 4.28 13.21
C HIS A 41 -4.70 4.12 12.44
N TRP A 42 -3.73 5.01 12.63
CA TRP A 42 -2.44 4.98 11.94
C TRP A 42 -1.44 3.95 12.50
N GLN A 43 -1.80 3.24 13.58
CA GLN A 43 -1.03 2.08 14.05
C GLN A 43 -1.21 0.83 13.15
N PHE A 44 -2.28 0.79 12.35
CA PHE A 44 -2.61 -0.35 11.49
C PHE A 44 -1.81 -0.29 10.17
N LEU A 45 -1.10 -1.38 9.84
CA LEU A 45 -0.42 -1.51 8.54
C LEU A 45 -1.36 -1.29 7.35
N THR A 46 -2.62 -1.72 7.45
CA THR A 46 -3.63 -1.51 6.40
C THR A 46 -3.79 -0.02 6.10
N ILE A 47 -3.82 0.84 7.11
CA ILE A 47 -4.04 2.28 6.94
C ILE A 47 -2.80 2.97 6.38
N LEU A 48 -1.61 2.59 6.84
CA LEU A 48 -0.35 3.08 6.27
C LEU A 48 -0.17 2.64 4.81
N GLY A 49 -0.51 1.37 4.50
CA GLY A 49 -0.49 0.84 3.14
C GLY A 49 -1.52 1.50 2.22
N LEU A 50 -2.74 1.74 2.73
CA LEU A 50 -3.79 2.50 2.06
C LEU A 50 -3.32 3.91 1.73
N ALA A 51 -2.71 4.62 2.68
CA ALA A 51 -2.18 5.96 2.46
C ALA A 51 -1.06 5.98 1.40
N ALA A 52 -0.12 5.03 1.47
CA ALA A 52 0.93 4.90 0.46
C ALA A 52 0.35 4.60 -0.94
N ALA A 53 -0.66 3.74 -1.03
CA ALA A 53 -1.38 3.45 -2.28
C ALA A 53 -2.11 4.69 -2.81
N TRP A 54 -2.84 5.39 -1.94
CA TRP A 54 -3.56 6.61 -2.27
C TRP A 54 -2.62 7.69 -2.81
N ILE A 55 -1.47 7.92 -2.16
CA ILE A 55 -0.45 8.87 -2.62
C ILE A 55 0.13 8.42 -3.98
N THR A 56 0.38 7.13 -4.16
CA THR A 56 0.89 6.58 -5.44
C THR A 56 -0.08 6.86 -6.59
N ILE A 57 -1.37 6.60 -6.39
CA ILE A 57 -2.41 6.88 -7.38
C ILE A 57 -2.60 8.40 -7.56
N ALA A 58 -2.51 9.20 -6.50
CA ALA A 58 -2.60 10.66 -6.57
C ALA A 58 -1.50 11.26 -7.45
N LEU A 59 -0.26 10.79 -7.32
CA LEU A 59 0.84 11.21 -8.19
C LEU A 59 0.60 10.79 -9.65
N SER A 60 -0.08 9.67 -9.87
CA SER A 60 -0.47 9.21 -11.21
C SER A 60 -1.54 10.13 -11.83
N LEU A 61 -2.58 10.46 -11.05
CA LEU A 61 -3.63 11.39 -11.45
C LEU A 61 -3.08 12.78 -11.77
N LEU A 62 -2.17 13.30 -10.94
CA LEU A 62 -1.48 14.57 -11.19
C LEU A 62 -0.73 14.52 -12.54
N GLY A 63 -0.09 13.39 -12.84
CA GLY A 63 0.57 13.15 -14.12
C GLY A 63 -0.37 13.14 -15.32
N ASP A 64 -1.59 12.64 -15.15
CA ASP A 64 -2.59 12.58 -16.22
C ASP A 64 -3.29 13.91 -16.49
N LEU A 65 -3.57 14.69 -15.43
CA LEU A 65 -4.20 16.01 -15.52
C LEU A 65 -3.22 17.08 -15.96
N PHE A 66 -1.96 16.97 -15.55
CA PHE A 66 -0.94 17.97 -15.82
C PHE A 66 0.35 17.38 -16.40
N PRO A 67 0.33 16.93 -17.67
CA PRO A 67 1.51 16.36 -18.32
C PRO A 67 2.71 17.32 -18.34
N SER A 68 2.48 18.64 -18.32
CA SER A 68 3.52 19.68 -18.28
C SER A 68 4.28 19.75 -16.94
N PHE A 69 3.66 19.35 -15.81
CA PHE A 69 4.34 19.33 -14.50
C PHE A 69 5.35 18.19 -14.37
N GLN A 70 5.23 17.12 -15.17
CA GLN A 70 6.24 16.05 -15.18
C GLN A 70 7.61 16.52 -15.70
N THR A 71 7.65 17.58 -16.50
CA THR A 71 8.85 18.17 -17.11
C THR A 71 9.26 19.51 -16.49
N ALA A 72 8.50 20.04 -15.52
CA ALA A 72 8.71 21.37 -14.99
C ALA A 72 9.93 21.41 -14.04
N ALA A 73 11.05 21.93 -14.54
CA ALA A 73 12.34 22.05 -13.86
C ALA A 73 12.29 22.72 -12.47
N TRP A 74 11.28 23.54 -12.17
CA TRP A 74 11.14 24.21 -10.88
C TRP A 74 10.76 23.27 -9.72
N ILE A 75 10.06 22.17 -10.00
CA ILE A 75 9.77 21.11 -9.01
C ILE A 75 11.07 20.35 -8.67
N THR A 76 11.95 20.19 -9.67
CA THR A 76 13.26 19.54 -9.52
C THR A 76 14.19 20.31 -8.59
N ILE A 77 14.11 21.65 -8.54
CA ILE A 77 14.96 22.51 -7.69
C ILE A 77 14.57 22.42 -6.20
N ALA A 78 13.27 22.27 -5.89
CA ALA A 78 12.84 22.03 -4.51
C ALA A 78 13.18 20.61 -4.04
N LEU A 79 13.19 19.63 -4.95
CA LEU A 79 13.53 18.22 -4.68
C LEU A 79 15.05 17.94 -4.71
N SER A 80 15.87 18.81 -5.30
CA SER A 80 17.32 18.57 -5.45
C SER A 80 18.08 18.58 -4.13
N LEU A 81 17.58 19.28 -3.10
CA LEU A 81 18.14 19.22 -1.73
C LEU A 81 18.04 17.82 -1.08
N LEU A 82 17.11 16.97 -1.55
CA LEU A 82 16.97 15.56 -1.16
C LEU A 82 17.52 14.59 -2.22
N GLY A 83 17.78 15.09 -3.44
CA GLY A 83 18.14 14.31 -4.61
C GLY A 83 19.57 13.77 -4.61
N ASP A 84 20.46 14.36 -3.80
CA ASP A 84 21.87 13.94 -3.70
C ASP A 84 22.02 12.53 -3.10
N LEU A 85 21.02 12.05 -2.34
CA LEU A 85 20.99 10.68 -1.80
C LEU A 85 20.34 9.67 -2.76
N PHE A 86 19.46 10.12 -3.65
CA PHE A 86 18.68 9.26 -4.55
C PHE A 86 18.37 9.96 -5.88
N PRO A 87 19.19 9.73 -6.93
CA PRO A 87 19.00 10.33 -8.25
C PRO A 87 17.63 10.03 -8.88
N SER A 88 16.93 9.00 -8.39
CA SER A 88 15.58 8.62 -8.82
C SER A 88 14.48 9.60 -8.38
N PHE A 89 14.71 10.54 -7.46
CA PHE A 89 13.67 11.49 -6.98
C PHE A 89 13.57 12.81 -7.76
N GLN A 90 14.33 12.96 -8.86
CA GLN A 90 14.37 14.20 -9.64
C GLN A 90 13.10 14.44 -10.49
N SER A 91 12.12 13.54 -10.44
CA SER A 91 10.83 13.71 -11.12
C SER A 91 9.69 13.11 -10.31
N ILE A 92 8.48 13.66 -10.50
CA ILE A 92 7.23 13.11 -9.95
C ILE A 92 7.08 11.62 -10.31
N ASN A 93 7.46 11.26 -11.55
CA ASN A 93 7.44 9.87 -12.01
C ASN A 93 8.41 9.01 -11.21
N GLY A 94 9.62 9.48 -10.93
CA GLY A 94 10.60 8.74 -10.14
C GLY A 94 10.17 8.53 -8.67
N ILE A 95 9.55 9.55 -8.05
CA ILE A 95 8.92 9.43 -6.72
C ILE A 95 7.80 8.41 -6.75
N LYS A 96 6.86 8.54 -7.70
CA LYS A 96 5.77 7.58 -7.90
C LYS A 96 6.31 6.17 -8.07
N ARG A 97 7.33 5.98 -8.92
CA ARG A 97 7.94 4.66 -9.18
C ARG A 97 8.56 4.05 -7.94
N SER A 98 9.13 4.86 -7.05
CA SER A 98 9.71 4.40 -5.79
C SER A 98 8.62 4.06 -4.77
N LEU A 99 7.59 4.91 -4.67
CA LEU A 99 6.41 4.64 -3.84
C LEU A 99 5.68 3.38 -4.28
N LEU A 100 5.45 3.20 -5.58
CA LEU A 100 4.83 2.00 -6.15
C LEU A 100 5.63 0.73 -5.82
N MET A 101 6.95 0.83 -5.69
CA MET A 101 7.82 -0.30 -5.32
C MET A 101 7.56 -0.79 -3.88
N ILE A 102 6.91 0.04 -3.06
CA ILE A 102 6.51 -0.26 -1.69
C ILE A 102 5.00 -0.52 -1.63
N SER A 103 4.18 0.41 -2.12
CA SER A 103 2.72 0.38 -1.98
C SER A 103 2.07 -0.79 -2.70
N LEU A 104 2.56 -1.19 -3.88
CA LEU A 104 2.05 -2.35 -4.62
C LEU A 104 2.22 -3.64 -3.81
N PRO A 105 3.45 -4.07 -3.46
CA PRO A 105 3.60 -5.32 -2.72
C PRO A 105 2.99 -5.26 -1.32
N VAL A 106 3.02 -4.12 -0.62
CA VAL A 106 2.36 -3.96 0.69
C VAL A 106 0.85 -4.15 0.57
N SER A 107 0.19 -3.51 -0.40
CA SER A 107 -1.27 -3.67 -0.58
C SER A 107 -1.66 -5.12 -0.92
N VAL A 108 -0.83 -5.82 -1.71
CA VAL A 108 -1.03 -7.24 -2.04
C VAL A 108 -0.95 -8.11 -0.80
N ILE A 109 0.10 -7.96 0.03
CA ILE A 109 0.23 -8.77 1.24
C ILE A 109 -0.82 -8.42 2.30
N VAL A 110 -1.19 -7.14 2.45
CA VAL A 110 -2.24 -6.72 3.36
C VAL A 110 -3.55 -7.40 2.97
N SER A 111 -3.94 -7.32 1.70
CA SER A 111 -5.17 -7.95 1.19
C SER A 111 -5.16 -9.47 1.41
N GLY A 112 -4.07 -10.13 1.00
CA GLY A 112 -3.93 -11.58 1.08
C GLY A 112 -3.91 -12.11 2.52
N ILE A 113 -3.08 -11.51 3.39
CA ILE A 113 -2.99 -11.92 4.80
C ILE A 113 -4.30 -11.64 5.53
N TYR A 114 -4.88 -10.45 5.33
CA TYR A 114 -6.14 -10.07 6.00
C TYR A 114 -7.26 -11.04 5.66
N TRP A 115 -7.56 -11.29 4.38
CA TRP A 115 -8.67 -12.17 4.01
C TRP A 115 -8.39 -13.63 4.40
N THR A 116 -7.14 -14.09 4.33
CA THR A 116 -6.77 -15.44 4.79
C THR A 116 -7.03 -15.59 6.29
N LEU A 117 -6.57 -14.65 7.12
CA LEU A 117 -6.81 -14.68 8.55
C LEU A 117 -8.28 -14.47 8.88
N MET A 118 -8.98 -13.58 8.19
CA MET A 118 -10.41 -13.33 8.40
C MET A 118 -11.25 -14.59 8.19
N LEU A 119 -10.94 -15.36 7.14
CA LEU A 119 -11.70 -16.56 6.78
C LEU A 119 -11.29 -17.78 7.59
N ALA A 120 -10.00 -17.98 7.87
CA ALA A 120 -9.50 -19.19 8.52
C ALA A 120 -9.29 -19.03 10.03
N PHE A 121 -8.86 -17.85 10.49
CA PHE A 121 -8.43 -17.61 11.88
C PHE A 121 -8.85 -16.21 12.37
N PRO A 122 -10.16 -15.88 12.41
CA PRO A 122 -10.61 -14.50 12.67
C PRO A 122 -10.15 -13.93 14.02
N HIS A 123 -9.98 -14.80 15.03
CA HIS A 123 -9.47 -14.43 16.35
C HIS A 123 -8.02 -13.89 16.34
N LEU A 124 -7.27 -14.12 15.26
CA LEU A 124 -5.92 -13.58 15.11
C LEU A 124 -5.91 -12.14 14.61
N ILE A 125 -6.96 -11.69 13.91
CA ILE A 125 -7.01 -10.38 13.26
C ILE A 125 -8.07 -9.45 13.84
N LEU A 126 -9.16 -9.99 14.39
CA LEU A 126 -10.23 -9.21 14.99
C LEU A 126 -10.15 -9.24 16.52
N PRO A 127 -10.38 -8.10 17.19
CA PRO A 127 -10.54 -8.09 18.64
C PRO A 127 -11.83 -8.85 19.04
N PRO A 128 -11.83 -9.57 20.17
CA PRO A 128 -13.04 -10.17 20.71
C PRO A 128 -14.04 -9.08 21.10
N VAL A 129 -15.33 -9.32 20.89
CA VAL A 129 -16.39 -8.48 21.47
C VAL A 129 -16.44 -8.79 22.96
N GLU A 130 -16.24 -7.78 23.82
CA GLU A 130 -16.51 -7.93 25.25
C GLU A 130 -17.99 -8.32 25.42
N ALA A 131 -18.25 -9.46 26.07
CA ALA A 131 -19.61 -9.97 26.24
C ALA A 131 -20.49 -8.90 26.92
N PRO A 132 -21.72 -8.65 26.45
CA PRO A 132 -22.61 -7.74 27.14
C PRO A 132 -22.86 -8.24 28.57
N LEU A 133 -22.87 -7.30 29.52
CA LEU A 133 -23.16 -7.50 30.95
C LEU A 133 -24.60 -7.99 31.23
N GLU A 134 -25.41 -8.15 30.18
CA GLU A 134 -26.81 -8.56 30.25
C GLU A 134 -26.89 -10.09 30.13
N PRO A 135 -27.68 -10.78 30.97
CA PRO A 135 -27.81 -12.23 30.92
C PRO A 135 -28.47 -12.64 29.60
N VAL A 136 -27.67 -13.19 28.68
CA VAL A 136 -28.14 -13.74 27.41
C VAL A 136 -28.98 -14.99 27.69
N GLU A 137 -30.22 -15.01 27.19
CA GLU A 137 -31.08 -16.20 27.24
C GLU A 137 -30.36 -17.41 26.61
N PRO A 138 -30.47 -18.62 27.20
CA PRO A 138 -29.74 -19.79 26.73
C PRO A 138 -30.20 -20.21 25.33
N SER A 139 -29.42 -19.85 24.30
CA SER A 139 -29.60 -20.33 22.93
C SER A 139 -28.89 -21.68 22.76
N SER A 140 -29.57 -22.66 22.16
CA SER A 140 -29.04 -24.01 21.93
C SER A 140 -28.03 -24.11 20.76
N ALA A 141 -27.59 -22.98 20.21
CA ALA A 141 -26.53 -22.92 19.22
C ALA A 141 -25.16 -22.74 19.91
N PRO A 142 -24.08 -23.39 19.45
CA PRO A 142 -22.75 -23.08 19.95
C PRO A 142 -22.50 -21.58 19.76
N GLU A 143 -22.26 -20.88 20.87
CA GLU A 143 -21.92 -19.46 20.92
C GLU A 143 -20.61 -19.25 20.16
N ALA A 144 -20.72 -19.02 18.85
CA ALA A 144 -19.57 -18.62 18.06
C ALA A 144 -19.10 -17.26 18.60
N PRO A 145 -17.82 -17.10 19.00
CA PRO A 145 -17.33 -15.84 19.54
C PRO A 145 -17.63 -14.71 18.55
N GLN A 146 -18.34 -13.69 19.03
CA GLN A 146 -18.63 -12.52 18.21
C GLN A 146 -17.36 -11.68 18.11
N PHE A 147 -16.99 -11.34 16.88
CA PHE A 147 -15.87 -10.47 16.57
C PHE A 147 -16.39 -9.20 15.93
N TYR A 148 -15.81 -8.05 16.27
CA TYR A 148 -16.18 -6.80 15.63
C TYR A 148 -15.75 -6.82 14.16
N ARG A 149 -16.72 -6.85 13.24
CA ARG A 149 -16.48 -6.81 11.78
C ARG A 149 -16.89 -5.46 11.22
N ILE A 150 -16.06 -4.92 10.35
CA ILE A 150 -16.38 -3.71 9.59
C ILE A 150 -17.37 -4.03 8.46
N PRO A 151 -18.19 -3.06 8.01
CA PRO A 151 -19.11 -3.27 6.89
C PRO A 151 -18.37 -3.67 5.61
N LEU A 152 -18.93 -4.61 4.83
CA LEU A 152 -18.29 -5.17 3.63
C LEU A 152 -17.81 -4.09 2.64
N LYS A 153 -18.58 -3.02 2.42
CA LYS A 153 -18.19 -1.94 1.52
C LYS A 153 -16.93 -1.22 1.99
N MET A 154 -16.82 -0.98 3.29
CA MET A 154 -15.65 -0.39 3.91
C MET A 154 -14.47 -1.36 3.86
N ASP A 155 -14.70 -2.65 4.13
CA ASP A 155 -13.68 -3.69 4.07
C ASP A 155 -13.05 -3.79 2.67
N LEU A 156 -13.87 -3.87 1.63
CA LEU A 156 -13.42 -3.87 0.24
C LEU A 156 -12.64 -2.59 -0.11
N ALA A 157 -13.06 -1.42 0.39
CA ALA A 157 -12.36 -0.16 0.18
C ALA A 157 -10.99 -0.09 0.87
N LEU A 158 -10.85 -0.71 2.05
CA LEU A 158 -9.61 -0.71 2.82
C LEU A 158 -8.61 -1.79 2.38
N HIS A 159 -9.09 -2.99 2.05
CA HIS A 159 -8.23 -4.15 1.83
C HIS A 159 -8.14 -4.59 0.36
N LEU A 160 -9.20 -4.44 -0.44
CA LEU A 160 -9.20 -4.88 -1.84
C LEU A 160 -8.82 -3.75 -2.80
N ALA A 161 -9.47 -2.59 -2.68
CA ALA A 161 -9.30 -1.48 -3.61
C ALA A 161 -7.84 -1.03 -3.78
N PRO A 162 -7.00 -0.89 -2.73
CA PRO A 162 -5.59 -0.53 -2.90
C PRO A 162 -4.83 -1.52 -3.77
N SER A 163 -5.01 -2.82 -3.51
CA SER A 163 -4.32 -3.89 -4.24
C SER A 163 -4.81 -3.96 -5.69
N ALA A 164 -6.14 -3.98 -5.90
CA ALA A 164 -6.73 -4.06 -7.23
C ALA A 164 -6.33 -2.85 -8.10
N SER A 165 -6.41 -1.64 -7.56
CA SER A 165 -6.04 -0.41 -8.27
C SER A 165 -4.56 -0.40 -8.62
N LEU A 166 -3.66 -0.70 -7.68
CA LEU A 166 -2.22 -0.69 -7.97
C LEU A 166 -1.79 -1.82 -8.90
N ILE A 167 -2.41 -2.99 -8.83
CA ILE A 167 -2.16 -4.09 -9.78
C ILE A 167 -2.58 -3.65 -11.19
N LEU A 168 -3.79 -3.10 -11.34
CA LEU A 168 -4.28 -2.67 -12.65
C LEU A 168 -3.44 -1.52 -13.21
N ASP A 169 -3.12 -0.52 -12.38
CA ASP A 169 -2.21 0.57 -12.71
C ASP A 169 -0.86 0.03 -13.17
N PHE A 170 -0.29 -0.91 -12.40
CA PHE A 170 0.98 -1.53 -12.72
C PHE A 170 0.95 -2.20 -14.10
N PHE A 171 -0.01 -3.09 -14.36
CA PHE A 171 -0.03 -3.86 -15.60
C PHE A 171 -0.44 -3.06 -16.85
N VAL A 172 -1.29 -2.03 -16.70
CA VAL A 172 -1.90 -1.33 -17.84
C VAL A 172 -1.21 -0.01 -18.15
N LEU A 173 -0.86 0.76 -17.11
CA LEU A 173 -0.41 2.15 -17.25
C LEU A 173 1.08 2.31 -16.97
N GLU A 174 1.67 1.41 -16.19
CA GLU A 174 3.06 1.48 -15.79
C GLU A 174 3.97 0.53 -16.54
N ARG A 175 5.27 0.82 -16.48
CA ARG A 175 6.30 -0.08 -17.00
C ARG A 175 6.75 -1.06 -15.92
N LYS A 176 7.16 -2.24 -16.36
CA LYS A 176 7.89 -3.17 -15.51
C LYS A 176 9.20 -2.57 -15.02
N TYR A 177 9.57 -2.88 -13.78
CA TYR A 177 10.86 -2.57 -13.20
C TYR A 177 11.99 -3.35 -13.90
N THR A 178 13.16 -2.70 -13.98
CA THR A 178 14.39 -3.33 -14.46
C THR A 178 14.97 -4.29 -13.43
N THR A 179 15.77 -5.25 -13.88
CA THR A 179 16.47 -6.20 -12.99
C THR A 179 17.34 -5.50 -11.96
N ARG A 180 17.96 -4.37 -12.32
CA ARG A 180 18.77 -3.57 -11.38
C ARG A 180 17.89 -3.02 -10.25
N GLN A 181 16.78 -2.38 -10.59
CA GLN A 181 15.85 -1.83 -9.59
C GLN A 181 15.33 -2.93 -8.64
N LEU A 182 14.96 -4.08 -9.18
CA LEU A 182 14.50 -5.20 -8.35
C LEU A 182 15.58 -5.79 -7.45
N LYS A 183 16.84 -5.89 -7.91
CA LYS A 183 17.91 -6.48 -7.11
C LYS A 183 18.53 -5.52 -6.10
N THR A 184 18.48 -4.21 -6.35
CA THR A 184 19.15 -3.22 -5.49
C THR A 184 18.17 -2.34 -4.73
N GLN A 185 17.20 -1.72 -5.42
CA GLN A 185 16.30 -0.74 -4.80
C GLN A 185 15.17 -1.41 -4.02
N ALA A 186 14.51 -2.42 -4.60
CA ALA A 186 13.38 -3.09 -3.98
C ALA A 186 13.69 -3.72 -2.61
N PRO A 187 14.77 -4.51 -2.41
CA PRO A 187 15.07 -5.08 -1.10
C PRO A 187 15.40 -3.99 -0.06
N PHE A 188 16.11 -2.93 -0.46
CA PHE A 188 16.40 -1.81 0.42
C PHE A 188 15.12 -1.10 0.87
N LEU A 189 14.24 -0.73 -0.07
CA LEU A 189 12.99 -0.05 0.25
C LEU A 189 12.03 -0.95 1.04
N ALA A 190 11.98 -2.25 0.75
CA ALA A 190 11.19 -3.20 1.52
C ALA A 190 11.70 -3.31 2.97
N ALA A 191 13.01 -3.45 3.17
CA ALA A 191 13.61 -3.49 4.50
C ALA A 191 13.38 -2.18 5.28
N LEU A 192 13.52 -1.03 4.61
CA LEU A 192 13.25 0.27 5.22
C LEU A 192 11.78 0.42 5.64
N ALA A 193 10.85 0.04 4.76
CA ALA A 193 9.42 0.09 5.07
C ALA A 193 9.06 -0.85 6.24
N ALA A 194 9.61 -2.07 6.23
CA ALA A 194 9.42 -3.05 7.29
C ALA A 194 9.98 -2.57 8.63
N ALA A 195 11.22 -2.07 8.66
CA ALA A 195 11.83 -1.54 9.87
C ALA A 195 11.06 -0.32 10.41
N SER A 196 10.60 0.57 9.53
CA SER A 196 9.81 1.74 9.91
C SER A 196 8.48 1.31 10.54
N TYR A 197 7.74 0.41 9.90
CA TYR A 197 6.47 -0.06 10.44
C TYR A 197 6.65 -0.89 11.72
N ALA A 198 7.61 -1.81 11.75
CA ALA A 198 7.89 -2.61 12.95
C ALA A 198 8.21 -1.72 14.15
N THR A 199 9.08 -0.73 13.97
CA THR A 199 9.42 0.24 15.03
C THR A 199 8.19 1.02 15.49
N TRP A 200 7.37 1.49 14.55
CA TRP A 200 6.13 2.21 14.86
C TRP A 200 5.12 1.35 15.60
N ALA A 201 4.87 0.12 15.13
CA ALA A 201 3.93 -0.81 15.74
C ALA A 201 4.37 -1.22 17.15
N GLU A 202 5.65 -1.52 17.36
CA GLU A 202 6.20 -1.83 18.68
C GLU A 202 6.11 -0.61 19.62
N TYR A 203 6.36 0.61 19.12
CA TYR A 203 6.18 1.83 19.90
C TYR A 203 4.73 2.04 20.33
N CYS A 204 3.77 1.95 19.39
CA CYS A 204 2.34 2.01 19.70
C CYS A 204 1.96 0.96 20.74
N ALA A 205 2.36 -0.30 20.54
CA ALA A 205 2.05 -1.38 21.46
C ALA A 205 2.66 -1.16 22.86
N SER A 206 3.86 -0.58 22.96
CA SER A 206 4.48 -0.25 24.24
C SER A 206 3.70 0.79 25.06
N LYS A 207 2.91 1.63 24.39
CA LYS A 207 2.04 2.65 25.02
C LYS A 207 0.62 2.17 25.23
N ASN A 208 0.11 1.36 24.31
CA ASN A 208 -1.27 0.89 24.31
C ASN A 208 -1.44 -0.41 25.12
N GLY A 209 -0.36 -1.13 25.43
CA GLY A 209 -0.36 -2.42 26.13
C GLY A 209 -0.66 -3.61 25.21
N ALA A 210 -1.09 -3.37 23.96
CA ALA A 210 -1.36 -4.40 22.97
C ALA A 210 -1.08 -3.88 21.55
N PHE A 211 -0.85 -4.79 20.61
CA PHE A 211 -0.80 -4.49 19.19
C PHE A 211 -2.21 -4.34 18.61
N PRO A 212 -2.36 -3.61 17.48
CA PRO A 212 -3.63 -3.55 16.75
C PRO A 212 -4.10 -4.91 16.23
N TYR A 213 -3.18 -5.87 16.07
CA TYR A 213 -3.47 -7.22 15.62
C TYR A 213 -3.21 -8.22 16.74
N PRO A 214 -4.24 -9.00 17.17
CA PRO A 214 -4.09 -9.98 18.25
C PRO A 214 -2.92 -10.95 18.06
N PHE A 215 -2.64 -11.41 16.83
CA PHE A 215 -1.53 -12.32 16.55
C PHE A 215 -0.15 -11.75 16.91
N LEU A 216 0.03 -10.42 16.88
CA LEU A 216 1.27 -9.77 17.32
C LEU A 216 1.33 -9.71 18.84
N THR A 217 0.22 -9.41 19.51
CA THR A 217 0.15 -9.34 20.99
C THR A 217 0.50 -10.67 21.65
N ILE A 218 -0.02 -11.78 21.12
CA ILE A 218 0.25 -13.12 21.67
C ILE A 218 1.64 -13.65 21.30
N SER A 219 2.32 -13.02 20.34
CA SER A 219 3.63 -13.47 19.87
C SER A 219 4.76 -12.84 20.71
N PRO A 220 5.72 -13.63 21.23
CA PRO A 220 6.90 -13.07 21.85
C PRO A 220 7.75 -12.30 20.83
N PHE A 221 8.61 -11.38 21.28
CA PHE A 221 9.33 -10.45 20.42
C PHE A 221 10.11 -11.13 19.27
N HIS A 222 10.81 -12.24 19.55
CA HIS A 222 11.56 -12.95 18.52
C HIS A 222 10.65 -13.53 17.41
N ILE A 223 9.43 -13.97 17.75
CA ILE A 223 8.43 -14.41 16.76
C ILE A 223 7.90 -13.22 15.96
N ARG A 224 7.68 -12.06 16.58
CA ARG A 224 7.30 -10.84 15.85
C ARG A 224 8.36 -10.43 14.83
N VAL A 225 9.64 -10.49 15.20
CA VAL A 225 10.75 -10.26 14.25
C VAL A 225 10.69 -11.22 13.06
N VAL A 226 10.41 -12.51 13.31
CA VAL A 226 10.21 -13.49 12.23
C VAL A 226 9.01 -13.13 11.36
N ILE A 227 7.88 -12.73 11.96
CA ILE A 227 6.68 -12.30 11.23
C ILE A 227 7.00 -11.10 10.33
N TYR A 228 7.69 -10.08 10.85
CA TYR A 228 8.10 -8.92 10.04
C TYR A 228 9.02 -9.34 8.90
N GLY A 229 9.99 -10.22 9.15
CA GLY A 229 10.90 -10.74 8.12
C GLY A 229 10.19 -11.53 7.03
N VAL A 230 9.31 -12.47 7.41
CA VAL A 230 8.55 -13.30 6.46
C VAL A 230 7.58 -12.47 5.64
N THR A 231 6.84 -11.55 6.25
CA THR A 231 5.91 -10.67 5.51
C THR A 231 6.64 -9.74 4.55
N THR A 232 7.83 -9.24 4.92
CA THR A 232 8.70 -8.46 4.03
C THR A 232 9.20 -9.30 2.85
N LEU A 233 9.60 -10.55 3.09
CA LEU A 233 9.99 -11.47 2.02
C LEU A 233 8.82 -11.75 1.07
N LEU A 234 7.63 -12.02 1.60
CA LEU A 234 6.42 -12.25 0.79
C LEU A 234 6.08 -11.02 -0.06
N ALA A 235 6.20 -9.80 0.49
CA ALA A 235 6.02 -8.56 -0.26
C ALA A 235 7.05 -8.45 -1.40
N TYR A 236 8.33 -8.71 -1.12
CA TYR A 236 9.36 -8.70 -2.16
C TYR A 236 9.10 -9.75 -3.25
N LEU A 237 8.75 -10.97 -2.87
CA LEU A 237 8.43 -12.05 -3.81
C LEU A 237 7.17 -11.74 -4.64
N SER A 238 6.15 -11.10 -4.06
CA SER A 238 4.96 -10.68 -4.83
C SER A 238 5.32 -9.64 -5.90
N LEU A 239 6.19 -8.68 -5.56
CA LEU A 239 6.71 -7.71 -6.54
C LEU A 239 7.49 -8.40 -7.67
N LEU A 240 8.37 -9.36 -7.34
CA LEU A 240 9.09 -10.14 -8.35
C LEU A 240 8.12 -10.92 -9.25
N GLY A 241 7.13 -11.58 -8.65
CA GLY A 241 6.09 -12.33 -9.37
C GLY A 241 5.33 -11.44 -10.34
N LEU A 242 4.75 -10.35 -9.85
CA LEU A 242 4.02 -9.37 -10.67
C LEU A 242 4.88 -8.80 -11.79
N ASN A 243 6.14 -8.45 -11.50
CA ASN A 243 7.05 -7.91 -12.51
C ASN A 243 7.46 -8.95 -13.56
N SER A 244 7.49 -10.24 -13.21
CA SER A 244 7.85 -11.32 -14.15
C SER A 244 6.77 -11.56 -15.20
N VAL A 245 5.50 -11.45 -14.82
CA VAL A 245 4.33 -11.63 -15.71
C VAL A 245 3.90 -10.34 -16.40
N HIS A 246 4.54 -9.21 -16.09
CA HIS A 246 4.21 -7.91 -16.68
C HIS A 246 4.45 -7.88 -18.20
N PRO A 247 3.44 -7.52 -19.02
CA PRO A 247 3.62 -7.43 -20.47
C PRO A 247 4.61 -6.29 -20.77
N ARG A 248 5.65 -6.56 -21.55
CA ARG A 248 6.69 -5.53 -21.86
C ARG A 248 6.15 -4.30 -22.59
N ARG A 249 4.92 -4.36 -23.11
CA ARG A 249 4.20 -3.29 -23.83
C ARG A 249 3.24 -2.56 -22.89
N ALA A 250 3.75 -1.86 -21.91
CA ALA A 250 2.95 -0.87 -21.19
C ALA A 250 2.58 0.28 -22.13
N LEU A 251 1.41 0.91 -21.93
CA LEU A 251 1.05 2.17 -22.59
C LEU A 251 1.93 3.29 -22.04
N ALA A 252 3.18 3.35 -22.52
CA ALA A 252 4.20 4.31 -22.13
C ALA A 252 3.63 5.73 -21.94
N THR A 253 3.48 6.17 -20.69
CA THR A 253 3.08 7.54 -20.41
C THR A 253 4.30 8.47 -20.40
N GLY A 254 4.32 9.41 -21.36
CA GLY A 254 4.92 10.75 -21.23
C GLY A 254 6.43 10.89 -21.47
N VAL A 255 7.28 10.21 -20.70
CA VAL A 255 8.69 10.63 -20.59
C VAL A 255 9.64 9.86 -21.52
N ASP A 256 9.47 8.54 -21.67
CA ASP A 256 10.49 7.78 -22.42
C ASP A 256 10.19 7.62 -23.92
N ALA A 257 9.20 8.34 -24.47
CA ALA A 257 9.11 8.50 -25.93
C ALA A 257 10.34 9.26 -26.49
N ILE A 258 11.06 9.97 -25.62
CA ILE A 258 12.25 10.75 -25.95
C ILE A 258 13.53 9.89 -25.87
N GLN A 259 13.49 8.72 -25.20
CA GLN A 259 14.66 7.89 -24.91
C GLN A 259 14.79 6.67 -25.84
N LYS A 260 14.15 6.68 -27.01
CA LYS A 260 14.54 5.74 -28.07
C LYS A 260 15.92 6.20 -28.56
N PRO A 261 17.03 5.48 -28.31
CA PRO A 261 18.27 5.84 -28.96
C PRO A 261 18.01 5.75 -30.46
N LEU A 262 18.16 6.86 -31.18
CA LEU A 262 18.27 6.81 -32.62
C LEU A 262 19.37 5.80 -32.92
N SER A 263 19.02 4.72 -33.60
CA SER A 263 20.00 3.74 -34.06
C SER A 263 21.07 4.49 -34.85
N PRO A 264 22.37 4.33 -34.56
CA PRO A 264 23.45 5.00 -35.29
C PRO A 264 23.52 4.67 -36.79
N LYS A 265 22.66 3.78 -37.31
CA LYS A 265 22.68 3.34 -38.71
C LYS A 265 21.94 4.25 -39.72
N ALA A 266 21.55 5.47 -39.34
CA ALA A 266 20.82 6.37 -40.24
C ALA A 266 21.69 7.40 -40.98
N PHE A 267 23.02 7.37 -40.82
CA PHE A 267 23.95 8.23 -41.56
C PHE A 267 25.05 7.39 -42.22
N SER A 268 24.66 6.51 -43.13
CA SER A 268 25.55 5.96 -44.15
C SER A 268 24.72 5.57 -45.37
N ASN A 269 24.58 6.53 -46.29
CA ASN A 269 24.61 6.40 -47.75
C ASN A 269 24.11 7.71 -48.37
#